data_AF-A0A0N0DNQ3-F1
#
_entry.id   AF-A0A0N0DNQ3-F1
#
_cell.length_a   1.000
_cell.length_b   1.000
_cell.length_c   1.000
_cell.angle_alpha   90.00
_cell.angle_beta   90.00
_cell.angle_gamma   90.00
#
_symmetry.space_group_name_H-M   'P 1'
#
loop_
_entity.id
_entity.type
_entity.pdbx_description
1 polymer ?
#
loop_
_entity_poly.entity_id
_entity_poly.type
_entity_poly.pdbx_seq_one_letter_code
_entity_poly.pdbx_strand_id
1 'polypeptide(L)' 'MDEFFDWCLNQAVLPGSKLGTALEYSLKYEETFRTVLSDGNLVLSNNMAERAMKTLVMGRSETVWE' A
#
# COMPACT_ATOMS: atom_id res chain seq x y z
N MET A 1 -17.00 -0.41 -1.95
CA MET A 1 -15.79 -1.12 -1.47
C MET A 1 -16.12 -2.53 -1.05
N ASP A 2 -17.23 -2.73 -0.33
CA ASP A 2 -17.67 -4.07 0.09
C ASP A 2 -17.77 -5.04 -1.09
N GLU A 3 -18.43 -4.62 -2.18
CA GLU A 3 -18.55 -5.43 -3.41
C GLU A 3 -17.19 -5.82 -4.03
N PHE A 4 -16.17 -4.97 -3.91
CA PHE A 4 -14.82 -5.28 -4.40
C PHE A 4 -14.12 -6.32 -3.51
N PHE A 5 -14.16 -6.15 -2.19
CA PHE A 5 -13.52 -7.09 -1.27
C PHE A 5 -14.26 -8.43 -1.21
N ASP A 6 -15.59 -8.42 -1.30
CA ASP A 6 -16.40 -9.63 -1.47
C ASP A 6 -16.05 -10.34 -2.78
N TRP A 7 -15.87 -9.60 -3.87
CA TRP A 7 -15.39 -10.18 -5.13
C TRP A 7 -13.99 -10.78 -4.98
N CYS A 8 -13.05 -10.11 -4.29
CA CYS A 8 -11.70 -10.61 -4.03
C CYS A 8 -11.71 -11.94 -3.24
N LEU A 9 -12.56 -12.07 -2.22
CA LEU A 9 -12.69 -13.29 -1.41
C LEU A 9 -13.21 -14.49 -2.22
N ASN A 10 -14.02 -14.22 -3.25
CA ASN A 10 -14.61 -15.26 -4.09
C ASN A 10 -13.75 -15.66 -5.30
N GLN A 11 -12.56 -15.08 -5.47
CA GLN A 11 -11.70 -15.43 -6.60
C GLN A 11 -10.89 -16.71 -6.35
N ALA A 12 -11.06 -17.69 -7.23
CA ALA A 12 -10.18 -18.85 -7.29
C ALA A 12 -8.89 -18.48 -8.04
N VAL A 13 -7.84 -18.14 -7.29
CA VAL A 13 -6.52 -17.80 -7.84
C VAL A 13 -5.53 -18.94 -7.72
N LEU A 14 -4.69 -19.08 -8.76
CA LEU A 14 -3.59 -20.04 -8.74
C LEU A 14 -2.56 -19.60 -7.67
N PRO A 15 -2.07 -20.51 -6.81
CA PRO A 15 -1.02 -20.20 -5.85
C PRO A 15 0.21 -19.61 -6.54
N GLY A 16 0.73 -18.50 -6.02
CA GLY A 16 1.91 -17.82 -6.59
C GLY A 16 1.65 -17.01 -7.86
N SER A 17 0.39 -16.87 -8.30
CA SER A 17 0.06 -15.97 -9.40
C SER A 17 0.16 -14.50 -8.98
N LYS A 18 0.56 -13.62 -9.90
CA LYS A 18 0.57 -12.16 -9.68
C LYS A 18 -0.81 -11.63 -9.27
N LEU A 19 -1.87 -12.25 -9.81
CA LEU A 19 -3.26 -11.92 -9.45
C LEU A 19 -3.54 -12.30 -8.00
N GLY A 20 -3.17 -13.52 -7.58
CA GLY A 20 -3.33 -13.94 -6.19
C GLY A 20 -2.57 -13.05 -5.22
N THR A 21 -1.33 -12.68 -5.53
CA THR A 21 -0.57 -11.71 -4.73
C THR A 21 -1.25 -10.35 -4.64
N ALA A 22 -1.82 -9.85 -5.74
CA ALA A 22 -2.53 -8.57 -5.75
C ALA A 22 -3.83 -8.63 -4.93
N LEU A 23 -4.59 -9.72 -5.00
CA LEU A 23 -5.80 -9.92 -4.21
C LEU A 23 -5.49 -10.06 -2.71
N GLU A 24 -4.46 -10.85 -2.37
CA GLU A 24 -4.01 -11.01 -0.98
C GLU A 24 -3.54 -9.66 -0.40
N TYR A 25 -2.78 -8.88 -1.17
CA TYR A 25 -2.40 -7.53 -0.79
C TYR A 25 -3.62 -6.63 -0.58
N SER A 26 -4.59 -6.68 -1.50
CA SER A 26 -5.81 -5.87 -1.41
C SER A 26 -6.59 -6.21 -0.13
N LEU A 27 -6.83 -7.50 0.14
CA LEU A 27 -7.53 -7.96 1.34
C LEU A 27 -6.77 -7.60 2.63
N LYS A 28 -5.44 -7.72 2.64
CA LYS A 28 -4.60 -7.38 3.79
C LYS A 28 -4.68 -5.91 4.18
N TYR A 29 -4.85 -5.01 3.22
CA TYR A 29 -4.86 -3.56 3.43
C TYR A 29 -6.25 -2.94 3.27
N GLU A 30 -7.31 -3.74 3.38
CA GLU A 30 -8.69 -3.29 3.22
C GLU A 30 -9.03 -2.07 4.10
N GLU A 31 -8.63 -2.08 5.37
CA GLU A 31 -8.86 -0.97 6.31
C GLU A 31 -8.19 0.32 5.82
N THR A 32 -6.95 0.24 5.35
CA THR A 32 -6.22 1.37 4.76
C THR A 32 -6.93 1.90 3.52
N PHE A 33 -7.39 1.02 2.64
CA PHE A 33 -8.13 1.38 1.45
C PHE A 33 -9.49 2.05 1.76
N ARG A 34 -10.17 1.61 2.82
CA ARG A 34 -11.41 2.25 3.31
C ARG A 34 -11.15 3.60 3.96
N THR A 35 -10.01 3.76 4.62
CA THR A 35 -9.59 5.03 5.25
C THR A 35 -9.38 6.11 4.19
N VAL A 36 -8.75 5.77 3.06
CA VAL A 36 -8.60 6.68 1.91
C VAL A 36 -9.95 7.23 1.44
N LEU A 37 -10.99 6.40 1.40
CA LEU A 37 -12.32 6.82 0.94
C LEU A 37 -13.10 7.59 2.00
N SER A 38 -12.72 7.44 3.27
CA SER A 38 -13.34 8.13 4.40
C SER A 38 -12.76 9.54 4.59
N ASP A 39 -11.49 9.74 4.21
CA ASP A 39 -10.81 11.03 4.26
C ASP A 39 -10.53 11.58 2.87
N GLY A 40 -11.45 12.40 2.36
CA GLY A 40 -11.33 13.04 1.05
C GLY A 40 -10.21 14.09 0.95
N ASN A 41 -9.59 14.48 2.07
CA ASN A 41 -8.43 15.39 2.07
C ASN A 41 -7.10 14.63 2.08
N LEU A 42 -7.13 13.30 2.16
CA LEU A 42 -5.94 12.48 2.19
C LEU A 42 -5.20 12.58 0.85
N VAL A 43 -4.03 13.23 0.86
CA VAL A 43 -3.19 13.37 -0.33
C VAL A 43 -2.40 12.08 -0.57
N LEU A 44 -2.90 11.24 -1.48
CA LEU A 44 -2.17 10.08 -1.98
C LEU A 44 -1.13 10.50 -3.04
N SER A 45 0.00 11.03 -2.59
CA SER A 45 1.12 11.39 -3.46
C SER A 45 2.31 10.46 -3.23
N ASN A 46 2.64 9.66 -4.25
CA ASN A 46 3.83 8.81 -4.22
C ASN A 46 5.10 9.65 -4.04
N ASN A 47 5.20 10.80 -4.71
CA ASN A 47 6.32 11.72 -4.55
C ASN A 47 6.49 12.22 -3.10
N MET A 48 5.39 12.44 -2.39
CA MET A 48 5.43 12.86 -0.98
C MET A 48 5.84 11.70 -0.07
N ALA A 49 5.28 10.50 -0.30
CA ALA A 49 5.62 9.30 0.46
C ALA A 49 7.10 8.91 0.28
N GLU A 50 7.60 8.89 -0.96
CA GLU A 50 8.99 8.62 -1.28
C GLU A 50 9.93 9.67 -0.66
N ARG A 51 9.57 10.97 -0.73
CA ARG A 51 10.35 12.03 -0.06
C ARG A 51 10.42 11.83 1.45
N ALA A 52 9.30 11.52 2.09
CA ALA A 52 9.25 11.28 3.54
C ALA A 52 10.13 10.08 3.95
N MET A 53 10.05 8.96 3.20
CA MET A 53 10.89 7.79 3.43
C MET A 53 12.37 8.07 3.15
N LYS A 54 12.68 8.88 2.12
CA LYS A 54 14.05 9.24 1.77
C LYS A 54 14.71 10.06 2.88
N THR A 55 14.00 11.01 3.49
CA THR A 55 14.51 11.76 4.65
C THR A 55 14.75 10.84 5.84
N LEU A 56 13.87 9.87 6.10
CA LEU A 56 14.05 8.87 7.16
C LEU A 56 15.26 7.96 6.92
N VAL A 57 15.47 7.50 5.69
CA VAL A 57 16.60 6.65 5.30
C VAL A 57 17.92 7.43 5.33
N MET A 58 17.94 8.67 4.84
CA MET A 58 19.16 9.49 4.84
C MET A 58 19.59 9.92 6.25
N GLY A 59 18.68 10.08 7.21
CA GLY A 59 19.03 10.33 8.61
C GLY A 59 19.64 9.12 9.34
N ARG A 60 19.54 7.91 8.76
CA ARG A 60 20.15 6.67 9.30
C ARG A 60 21.57 6.41 8.78
N SER A 61 22.01 7.14 7.76
CA SER A 61 23.39 7.14 7.30
C SER A 61 24.08 8.39 7.82
N GLU A 62 24.64 8.33 9.02
CA GLU A 62 25.82 9.15 9.31
C GLU A 62 27.01 8.50 8.59
N THR A 63 26.97 8.55 7.25
CA THR A 63 28.17 8.37 6.46
C THR A 63 28.88 9.71 6.54
N VAL A 64 29.75 9.80 7.55
CA VAL A 64 30.84 10.76 7.61
C VAL A 64 31.43 10.84 6.20
N TRP A 65 31.23 11.98 5.53
CA TRP A 65 32.03 12.34 4.38
C TRP A 65 33.36 12.86 4.93
N GLU A 66 34.30 11.95 5.17
CA GLU A 66 35.74 12.24 5.18
C GLU A 66 36.37 11.59 3.94
#